data_AF-A0A7Y0ME44-F1
#
_entry.id   AF-A0A7Y0ME44-F1
#
_cell.length_a   1.000
_cell.length_b   1.000
_cell.length_c   1.000
_cell.angle_alpha   90.00
_cell.angle_beta   90.00
_cell.angle_gamma   90.00
#
_symmetry.space_group_name_H-M   'P 1'
#
loop_
_entity.id
_entity.type
_entity.pdbx_description
1 polymer ?
#
loop_
_entity_poly.entity_id
_entity_poly.type
_entity_poly.pdbx_seq_one_letter_code
_entity_poly.pdbx_strand_id
1 'polypeptide(L)'
;MDVSGGLAGIAAGAAMVLAGWRAYSGRWRRWLAYTGLIPGVRSYPGLGLLYGGISFLLAPAAVWTAEAGAPKAAVAALIVPVLAGMLIWLLSHAWLPRFMRPEWVRATERNEELYARHQGDG
;
A
#
# COMPACT_ATOMS: atom_id res chain seq x y z
N MET A 1 -13.00 -17.55 13.20
CA MET A 1 -11.53 -17.54 12.94
C MET A 1 -10.83 -17.75 14.27
N ASP A 2 -9.81 -18.63 14.33
CA ASP A 2 -9.12 -18.86 15.61
C ASP A 2 -8.35 -17.61 16.05
N VAL A 3 -8.37 -17.33 17.36
CA VAL A 3 -7.75 -16.13 17.97
C VAL A 3 -6.29 -15.98 17.54
N SER A 4 -5.54 -17.07 17.51
CA SER A 4 -4.14 -17.11 17.06
C SER A 4 -3.96 -16.65 15.61
N GLY A 5 -4.87 -17.04 14.71
CA GLY A 5 -4.86 -16.61 13.30
C GLY A 5 -5.16 -15.12 13.15
N GLY A 6 -6.12 -14.60 13.92
CA GLY A 6 -6.43 -13.18 13.94
C GLY A 6 -5.28 -12.33 14.47
N LEU A 7 -4.64 -12.75 15.56
CA LEU A 7 -3.47 -12.07 16.13
C LEU A 7 -2.27 -12.09 15.18
N ALA A 8 -2.03 -13.20 14.49
CA ALA A 8 -0.99 -13.28 13.46
C ALA A 8 -1.27 -12.30 12.31
N GLY A 9 -2.53 -12.19 11.86
CA GLY A 9 -2.96 -11.21 10.87
C GLY A 9 -2.70 -9.77 11.32
N ILE A 10 -3.02 -9.44 12.58
CA ILE A 10 -2.76 -8.12 13.16
C ILE A 10 -1.26 -7.83 13.24
N ALA A 11 -0.45 -8.79 13.69
CA ALA A 11 0.99 -8.63 13.78
C ALA A 11 1.63 -8.41 12.41
N ALA A 12 1.22 -9.19 11.40
CA ALA A 12 1.64 -8.99 10.01
C ALA A 12 1.20 -7.61 9.49
N GLY A 13 -0.05 -7.22 9.72
CA GLY A 13 -0.58 -5.92 9.35
C GLY A 13 0.21 -4.76 9.95
N ALA A 14 0.53 -4.82 11.25
CA ALA A 14 1.35 -3.82 11.93
C ALA A 14 2.76 -3.73 11.34
N ALA A 15 3.41 -4.86 11.07
CA ALA A 15 4.72 -4.89 10.43
C ALA A 15 4.68 -4.27 9.01
N MET A 16 3.65 -4.58 8.23
CA MET A 16 3.42 -4.01 6.89
C MET A 16 3.18 -2.50 6.95
N VAL A 17 2.35 -2.02 7.88
CA VAL A 17 2.11 -0.57 8.08
C VAL A 17 3.40 0.14 8.44
N LEU A 18 4.21 -0.40 9.35
CA LEU A 18 5.50 0.19 9.74
C LEU A 18 6.49 0.24 8.58
N ALA A 19 6.56 -0.83 7.78
CA ALA A 19 7.38 -0.88 6.57
C ALA A 19 6.91 0.15 5.54
N GLY A 20 5.59 0.20 5.30
CA GLY A 20 4.97 1.15 4.37
C GLY A 20 5.16 2.59 4.79
N TRP A 21 5.05 2.89 6.08
CA TRP A 21 5.33 4.21 6.65
C TRP A 21 6.78 4.63 6.42
N ARG A 22 7.75 3.74 6.67
CA ARG A 22 9.18 4.01 6.41
C ARG A 22 9.49 4.20 4.92
N ALA A 23 8.79 3.50 4.04
CA ALA A 23 8.87 3.73 2.61
C ALA A 23 8.25 5.08 2.23
N TYR A 24 7.08 5.41 2.78
CA TYR A 24 6.38 6.67 2.54
C TYR A 24 7.21 7.88 2.99
N SER A 25 7.89 7.80 4.14
CA SER A 25 8.76 8.84 4.67
C SER A 25 10.07 9.01 3.88
N GLY A 26 10.30 8.21 2.83
CA GLY A 26 11.50 8.28 2.01
C GLY A 26 12.76 7.74 2.70
N ARG A 27 12.63 6.96 3.79
CA ARG A 27 13.78 6.30 4.42
C ARG A 27 14.22 5.07 3.62
N TRP A 28 13.28 4.41 2.94
CA TRP A 28 13.51 3.23 2.10
C TRP A 28 13.33 3.52 0.61
N ARG A 29 13.99 4.57 0.09
CA ARG A 29 13.89 4.96 -1.34
C ARG A 29 14.21 3.83 -2.31
N ARG A 30 15.13 2.93 -1.95
CA ARG A 30 15.53 1.78 -2.76
C ARG A 30 14.41 0.76 -3.00
N TRP A 31 13.41 0.72 -2.13
CA TRP A 31 12.26 -0.19 -2.24
C TRP A 31 11.15 0.32 -3.18
N LEU A 32 11.33 1.52 -3.76
CA LEU A 32 10.31 2.23 -4.55
C LEU A 32 10.58 2.27 -6.04
N ALA A 33 11.73 1.76 -6.48
CA ALA A 33 12.13 1.81 -7.88
C ALA A 33 12.51 0.40 -8.35
N TYR A 34 11.52 -0.49 -8.37
CA TYR A 34 11.61 -1.70 -9.17
C TYR A 34 10.90 -1.42 -10.50
N THR A 35 11.56 -1.78 -11.60
CA THR A 35 10.91 -1.95 -12.91
C THR A 35 9.67 -2.80 -12.66
N GLY A 36 8.49 -2.21 -12.84
CA GLY A 36 7.24 -2.90 -12.53
C GLY A 36 7.06 -4.13 -13.41
N LEU A 37 6.04 -4.93 -13.08
CA LEU A 37 5.63 -6.07 -13.91
C LEU A 37 5.29 -5.65 -15.36
N ILE A 38 4.94 -4.38 -15.57
CA ILE A 38 4.66 -3.81 -16.88
C ILE A 38 5.88 -2.99 -17.35
N PRO A 39 6.44 -3.29 -18.54
CA PRO A 39 7.52 -2.50 -19.13
C PRO A 39 7.16 -1.02 -19.22
N GLY A 40 8.03 -0.13 -18.75
CA GLY A 40 7.81 1.32 -18.76
C GLY A 40 6.98 1.86 -17.59
N VAL A 41 6.46 1.01 -16.71
CA VAL A 41 5.71 1.44 -15.51
C VAL A 41 6.53 1.15 -14.25
N ARG A 42 6.58 2.12 -13.34
CA ARG A 42 7.22 1.96 -12.04
C ARG A 42 6.28 1.31 -11.04
N SER A 43 6.82 0.37 -10.27
CA SER A 43 6.12 -0.26 -9.16
C SER A 43 6.53 0.37 -7.83
N TYR A 44 5.56 0.49 -6.92
CA TYR A 44 5.74 1.07 -5.58
C TYR A 44 5.25 0.12 -4.49
N PRO A 45 5.75 -1.13 -4.44
CA PRO A 45 5.28 -2.13 -3.48
C PRO A 45 5.42 -1.65 -2.04
N GLY A 46 6.48 -0.88 -1.74
CA GLY A 46 6.67 -0.24 -0.44
C GLY A 46 5.54 0.72 -0.04
N LEU A 47 4.94 1.48 -0.99
CA LEU A 47 3.78 2.33 -0.68
C LEU A 47 2.52 1.48 -0.49
N GLY A 48 2.37 0.41 -1.27
CA GLY A 48 1.27 -0.52 -1.14
C GLY A 48 1.20 -1.18 0.23
N LEU A 49 2.34 -1.47 0.86
CA LEU A 49 2.40 -2.11 2.19
C LEU A 49 1.64 -1.33 3.26
N LEU A 50 1.55 0.00 3.14
CA LEU A 50 0.78 0.81 4.06
C LEU A 50 -0.72 0.43 3.99
N TYR A 51 -1.26 0.37 2.78
CA TYR A 51 -2.67 0.09 2.53
C TYR A 51 -3.00 -1.39 2.75
N GLY A 52 -2.13 -2.29 2.29
CA GLY A 52 -2.25 -3.72 2.55
C GLY A 52 -2.17 -4.04 4.05
N GLY A 53 -1.26 -3.38 4.77
CA GLY A 53 -1.14 -3.54 6.23
C GLY A 53 -2.40 -3.12 6.98
N ILE A 54 -3.06 -2.02 6.57
CA ILE A 54 -4.36 -1.62 7.12
C ILE A 54 -5.42 -2.70 6.87
N SER A 55 -5.46 -3.30 5.67
CA SER A 55 -6.36 -4.42 5.38
C SER A 55 -6.12 -5.62 6.29
N PHE A 56 -4.86 -5.97 6.54
CA PHE A 56 -4.49 -7.08 7.44
C PHE A 56 -4.81 -6.78 8.91
N LEU A 57 -4.78 -5.51 9.33
CA LEU A 57 -5.23 -5.10 10.67
C LEU A 57 -6.75 -5.18 10.81
N LEU A 58 -7.48 -4.73 9.79
CA LEU A 58 -8.94 -4.61 9.83
C LEU A 58 -9.67 -5.91 9.52
N ALA A 59 -9.08 -6.83 8.75
CA ALA A 59 -9.74 -8.09 8.38
C ALA A 59 -10.07 -8.97 9.60
N PRO A 60 -9.14 -9.22 10.55
CA PRO A 60 -9.46 -9.89 11.81
C PRO A 60 -10.57 -9.18 12.61
N ALA A 61 -10.49 -7.85 12.69
CA ALA A 61 -11.49 -7.04 13.39
C ALA A 61 -12.89 -7.15 12.75
N ALA A 62 -12.97 -7.18 11.41
CA ALA A 62 -14.22 -7.37 10.69
C ALA A 62 -14.84 -8.74 10.97
N VAL A 63 -14.03 -9.81 10.98
CA VAL A 63 -14.47 -11.17 11.30
C VAL A 63 -14.98 -11.26 12.73
N TRP A 64 -14.22 -10.77 13.72
CA TRP A 64 -14.65 -10.79 15.11
C TRP A 64 -15.90 -9.94 15.37
N THR A 65 -16.01 -8.78 14.69
CA THR A 65 -17.19 -7.92 14.78
C THR A 65 -18.43 -8.61 14.21
N ALA A 66 -18.29 -9.37 13.11
CA ALA A 66 -19.37 -10.16 12.54
C ALA A 66 -19.76 -11.35 13.46
N GLU A 67 -18.77 -12.06 14.01
CA GLU A 67 -18.99 -13.17 14.95
C GLU A 67 -19.65 -12.70 16.26
N ALA A 68 -19.37 -11.47 16.71
CA ALA A 68 -20.01 -10.84 17.87
C ALA A 68 -21.46 -10.38 17.63
N GLY A 69 -22.02 -10.61 16.43
CA GLY A 69 -23.41 -10.25 16.12
C GLY A 69 -23.65 -8.75 15.89
N ALA A 70 -22.61 -7.99 15.55
CA ALA A 70 -22.74 -6.57 15.29
C ALA A 70 -23.65 -6.28 14.06
N PRO A 71 -24.22 -5.07 13.96
CA PRO A 71 -25.01 -4.68 12.80
C PRO A 71 -24.23 -4.82 11.49
N LYS A 72 -24.91 -5.28 10.43
CA LYS A 72 -24.30 -5.45 9.09
C LYS A 72 -23.60 -4.19 8.59
N ALA A 73 -24.13 -3.01 8.92
CA ALA A 73 -23.52 -1.72 8.57
C ALA A 73 -22.15 -1.51 9.23
N ALA A 74 -21.97 -1.91 10.49
CA ALA A 74 -20.70 -1.81 11.20
C ALA A 74 -19.65 -2.78 10.61
N VAL A 75 -20.07 -4.00 10.28
CA VAL A 75 -19.22 -4.97 9.58
C VAL A 75 -18.82 -4.45 8.19
N ALA A 76 -19.76 -3.89 7.44
CA ALA A 76 -19.50 -3.31 6.12
C ALA A 76 -18.50 -2.14 6.20
N ALA A 77 -18.60 -1.28 7.22
CA ALA A 77 -17.67 -0.18 7.44
C ALA A 77 -16.23 -0.65 7.67
N LEU A 78 -16.01 -1.88 8.14
CA LEU A 78 -14.69 -2.49 8.27
C LEU A 78 -14.25 -3.22 6.99
N ILE A 79 -15.16 -3.90 6.29
CA ILE A 79 -14.84 -4.66 5.07
C ILE A 79 -14.48 -3.75 3.89
N VAL A 80 -15.19 -2.63 3.71
CA VAL A 80 -14.93 -1.69 2.60
C VAL A 80 -13.47 -1.22 2.57
N PRO A 81 -12.89 -0.69 3.67
CA PRO A 81 -11.48 -0.30 3.68
C PRO A 81 -10.53 -1.50 3.56
N VAL A 82 -10.89 -2.70 4.05
CA VAL A 82 -10.09 -3.92 3.81
C VAL A 82 -9.94 -4.21 2.32
N LEU A 83 -11.05 -4.21 1.58
CA LEU A 83 -11.04 -4.46 0.15
C LEU A 83 -10.30 -3.35 -0.62
N ALA A 84 -10.56 -2.09 -0.28
CA ALA A 84 -9.88 -0.96 -0.88
C ALA A 84 -8.37 -1.00 -0.65
N GLY A 85 -7.92 -1.27 0.58
CA GLY A 85 -6.50 -1.35 0.91
C GLY A 85 -5.78 -2.51 0.21
N MET A 86 -6.45 -3.66 0.09
CA MET A 86 -5.92 -4.82 -0.62
C MET A 86 -5.79 -4.55 -2.12
N LEU A 87 -6.80 -3.91 -2.71
CA LEU A 87 -6.75 -3.51 -4.12
C LEU A 87 -5.62 -2.51 -4.38
N ILE A 88 -5.44 -1.52 -3.51
CA ILE A 88 -4.34 -0.54 -3.61
C ILE A 88 -2.98 -1.24 -3.48
N TRP A 89 -2.85 -2.19 -2.55
CA TRP A 89 -1.62 -2.98 -2.39
C TRP A 89 -1.30 -3.80 -3.66
N LEU A 90 -2.28 -4.47 -4.24
CA LEU A 90 -2.10 -5.21 -5.51
C LEU A 90 -1.74 -4.26 -6.65
N LEU A 91 -2.48 -3.15 -6.80
CA LEU A 91 -2.20 -2.14 -7.83
C LEU A 91 -0.79 -1.59 -7.68
N SER A 92 -0.28 -1.37 -6.46
CA SER A 92 1.06 -0.83 -6.24
C SER A 92 2.20 -1.65 -6.87
N HIS A 93 1.99 -2.93 -7.19
CA HIS A 93 2.96 -3.77 -7.88
C HIS A 93 3.03 -3.52 -9.39
N ALA A 94 1.94 -3.02 -9.98
CA ALA A 94 1.86 -2.70 -11.40
C ALA A 94 1.95 -1.18 -11.65
N TRP A 95 1.18 -0.40 -10.89
CA TRP A 95 1.03 1.04 -11.08
C TRP A 95 0.36 1.72 -9.87
N LEU A 96 0.80 2.92 -9.50
CA LEU A 96 0.15 3.72 -8.46
C LEU A 96 -0.25 5.12 -8.98
N PRO A 97 -1.50 5.57 -8.77
CA PRO A 97 -1.96 6.90 -9.17
C PRO A 97 -1.09 8.04 -8.62
N ARG A 98 -1.00 9.17 -9.34
CA ARG A 98 -0.14 10.30 -8.95
C ARG A 98 -0.51 10.92 -7.61
N PHE A 99 -1.79 10.97 -7.26
CA PHE A 99 -2.25 11.53 -6.00
C PHE A 99 -1.91 10.66 -4.78
N MET A 100 -1.69 9.35 -4.96
CA MET A 100 -1.31 8.44 -3.87
C MET A 100 0.20 8.42 -3.61
N ARG A 101 0.99 9.00 -4.52
CA ARG A 101 2.44 9.06 -4.40
C ARG A 101 2.86 10.22 -3.49
N PRO A 102 3.78 9.99 -2.53
CA PRO A 102 4.26 11.07 -1.66
C PRO A 102 4.99 12.15 -2.48
N GLU A 103 5.05 13.36 -1.93
CA GLU A 103 5.62 14.54 -2.62
C GLU A 103 7.04 14.31 -3.13
N TRP A 104 7.88 13.68 -2.33
CA TRP A 104 9.27 13.44 -2.69
C TRP A 104 9.40 12.48 -3.90
N VAL A 105 8.51 11.49 -4.05
CA VAL A 105 8.49 10.59 -5.23
C VAL A 105 8.12 11.39 -6.48
N ARG A 106 7.07 12.23 -6.37
CA ARG A 106 6.62 13.09 -7.48
C ARG A 106 7.72 14.09 -7.91
N ALA A 107 8.52 14.57 -6.97
CA ALA A 107 9.65 15.47 -7.24
C ALA A 107 10.81 14.73 -7.93
N THR A 108 11.14 13.52 -7.50
CA THR A 108 12.20 12.70 -8.12
C THR A 108 11.85 12.34 -9.57
N GLU A 109 10.61 11.89 -9.83
CA GLU A 109 10.14 11.58 -11.19
C GLU A 109 10.21 12.81 -12.11
N ARG A 110 9.79 13.98 -11.61
CA ARG A 110 9.85 15.23 -12.39
C ARG A 110 11.30 15.59 -12.74
N ASN A 111 12.24 15.42 -11.82
CA ASN A 111 13.65 15.71 -12.09
C ASN A 111 14.21 14.75 -13.14
N GLU A 112 13.90 13.45 -13.06
CA GLU A 112 14.35 12.47 -14.06
C GLU A 112 13.75 12.73 -15.44
N GLU A 113 12.46 13.11 -15.52
CA GLU A 113 11.82 13.55 -16.77
C GLU A 113 12.54 14.76 -17.39
N LEU A 114 12.97 15.72 -16.56
CA LEU A 114 13.73 16.90 -17.02
C LEU A 114 15.12 16.52 -17.54
N TYR A 115 15.84 15.64 -16.81
CA TYR A 115 17.15 15.15 -17.24
C TYR A 115 17.08 14.38 -18.56
N ALA A 116 16.07 13.51 -18.72
CA ALA A 116 15.88 12.72 -19.94
C ALA A 116 15.60 13.60 -21.17
N ARG A 117 14.87 14.72 -21.00
CA ARG A 117 14.64 15.69 -22.09
C ARG A 117 15.92 16.39 -22.52
N HIS A 118 16.71 16.88 -21.57
CA HIS A 118 17.95 17.59 -21.88
C HIS A 118 19.07 16.70 -22.44
N GLN A 119 19.03 15.39 -22.21
CA GLN A 119 19.96 14.44 -22.85
C GLN A 119 19.60 14.11 -24.30
N GLY A 120 18.37 14.34 -24.74
CA GLY A 120 17.91 14.07 -26.11
C GLY A 120 18.15 15.24 -27.10
N ASP A 121 18.54 16.41 -26.59
CA ASP A 121 18.72 17.65 -27.36
C ASP A 121 20.18 17.89 -27.82
N GLY A 122 21.07 16.89 -27.70
CA GLY A 122 22.50 16.96 -28.01
C GLY A 122 22.92 16.13 -29.22
#